data_AF-A0A1B4YB76-F1
#
_entry.id   AF-A0A1B4YB76-F1
#
_cell.length_a   1.000
_cell.length_b   1.000
_cell.length_c   1.000
_cell.angle_alpha   90.00
_cell.angle_beta   90.00
_cell.angle_gamma   90.00
#
_symmetry.space_group_name_H-M   'P 1'
#
loop_
_entity.id
_entity.type
_entity.pdbx_description
1 polymer ?
#
loop_
_entity_poly.entity_id
_entity_poly.type
_entity_poly.pdbx_seq_one_letter_code
_entity_poly.pdbx_strand_id
1 'polypeptide(L)'
;NLDPASEFVVSTRVRCGRSMEGYPFNPCLTEAQYKEMEDKVSSTLSGLEGELKGTFYPLTGMSKETQQQLIDDHFLFKEGDRFLQAANACRFWPTGRGIYHNENKTFLVWCNEEDHLRLISMQMGGDLKQVYKRLVTAVNDIEKRVPFSHHDRLGFLTFCPTNLGTTVRASV
;
A
#
# COMPACT_ATOMS: atom_id res chain seq x y z
N ASN A 1 20.87 1.05 11.43
CA ASN A 1 21.07 -0.36 11.10
C ASN A 1 21.00 -1.19 12.38
N LEU A 2 20.04 -2.11 12.46
CA LEU A 2 19.79 -3.02 13.59
C LEU A 2 20.79 -4.19 13.65
N ASP A 3 21.41 -4.52 12.51
CA ASP A 3 22.37 -5.61 12.38
C ASP A 3 23.50 -5.21 11.42
N PRO A 4 24.49 -4.45 11.88
CA PRO A 4 25.59 -3.97 11.04
C PRO A 4 26.44 -5.11 10.45
N ALA A 5 26.50 -6.27 11.10
CA ALA A 5 27.28 -7.42 10.66
C ALA A 5 26.50 -8.33 9.68
N SER A 6 25.18 -8.12 9.51
CA SER A 6 24.29 -8.93 8.66
C SER A 6 24.24 -10.41 9.07
N GLU A 7 24.28 -10.69 10.37
CA GLU A 7 24.31 -12.06 10.92
C GLU A 7 22.91 -12.60 11.27
N PHE A 8 21.94 -11.73 11.56
CA PHE A 8 20.66 -12.10 12.14
C PHE A 8 19.44 -11.57 11.36
N VAL A 9 19.50 -10.33 10.86
CA VAL A 9 18.34 -9.69 10.21
C VAL A 9 18.34 -9.97 8.72
N VAL A 10 17.40 -10.81 8.29
CA VAL A 10 17.20 -11.15 6.87
C VAL A 10 16.73 -9.92 6.08
N SER A 11 15.68 -9.25 6.57
CA SER A 11 15.10 -8.09 5.88
C SER A 11 14.49 -7.12 6.87
N THR A 12 14.28 -5.87 6.47
CA THR A 12 13.54 -4.89 7.26
C THR A 12 12.37 -4.37 6.43
N ARG A 13 11.20 -4.23 7.07
CA ARG A 13 9.97 -3.77 6.42
C ARG A 13 9.20 -2.82 7.33
N VAL A 14 8.75 -1.70 6.77
CA VAL A 14 7.80 -0.79 7.42
C VAL A 14 6.61 -0.56 6.51
N ARG A 15 5.39 -0.69 7.04
CA ARG A 15 4.16 -0.37 6.32
C ARG A 15 3.31 0.63 7.08
N CYS A 16 2.46 1.35 6.37
CA CYS A 16 1.36 2.14 6.92
C CYS A 16 0.10 2.00 6.03
N GLY A 17 -1.07 2.21 6.63
CA GLY A 17 -2.35 2.28 5.93
C GLY A 17 -2.82 3.73 5.82
N ARG A 18 -3.48 4.08 4.72
CA ARG A 18 -4.12 5.40 4.54
C ARG A 18 -5.48 5.23 3.86
N SER A 19 -6.49 5.89 4.42
CA SER A 19 -7.77 6.11 3.77
C SER A 19 -7.80 7.51 3.18
N MET A 20 -8.30 7.62 1.94
CA MET A 20 -8.43 8.88 1.22
C MET A 20 -9.60 9.70 1.75
N GLU A 21 -9.38 10.99 1.95
CA GLU A 21 -10.42 11.93 2.35
C GLU A 21 -11.51 12.04 1.26
N GLY A 22 -12.77 12.15 1.68
CA GLY A 22 -13.92 12.27 0.78
C GLY A 22 -14.50 10.95 0.27
N TYR A 23 -13.89 9.80 0.62
CA TYR A 23 -14.40 8.48 0.26
C TYR A 23 -14.79 7.68 1.50
N PRO A 24 -15.89 6.90 1.46
CA PRO A 24 -16.16 5.91 2.50
C PRO A 24 -15.17 4.74 2.40
N PHE A 25 -15.07 3.91 3.44
CA PHE A 25 -14.23 2.72 3.40
C PHE A 25 -14.71 1.67 2.39
N ASN A 26 -13.83 0.75 2.01
CA ASN A 26 -14.05 -0.34 1.05
C ASN A 26 -15.43 -1.04 1.12
N PRO A 27 -16.01 -1.36 2.30
CA PRO A 27 -17.35 -1.95 2.39
C PRO A 27 -18.49 -1.13 1.77
N CYS A 28 -18.33 0.19 1.83
CA CYS A 28 -19.32 1.18 1.45
C CYS A 28 -19.03 1.84 0.09
N LEU A 29 -17.88 1.54 -0.52
CA LEU A 29 -17.56 2.01 -1.87
C LEU A 29 -18.49 1.38 -2.91
N THR A 30 -18.91 2.20 -3.87
CA THR A 30 -19.52 1.76 -5.13
C THR A 30 -18.44 1.33 -6.13
N GLU A 31 -18.80 0.53 -7.13
CA GLU A 31 -17.84 0.12 -8.17
C GLU A 31 -17.23 1.32 -8.91
N ALA A 32 -18.00 2.38 -9.14
CA ALA A 32 -17.51 3.61 -9.76
C ALA A 32 -16.45 4.30 -8.89
N GLN A 33 -16.67 4.38 -7.57
CA GLN A 33 -15.68 4.95 -6.65
C GLN A 33 -14.40 4.10 -6.55
N TYR A 34 -14.51 2.77 -6.66
CA TYR A 34 -13.34 1.89 -6.76
C TYR A 34 -12.46 2.25 -7.97
N LYS A 35 -13.07 2.43 -9.15
CA LYS A 35 -12.36 2.82 -10.39
C LYS A 35 -11.79 4.24 -10.30
N GLU A 36 -12.60 5.19 -9.85
CA GLU A 36 -12.17 6.59 -9.67
C GLU A 36 -10.96 6.69 -8.73
N MET A 37 -10.99 5.92 -7.64
CA MET A 37 -9.88 5.86 -6.69
C MET A 37 -8.63 5.24 -7.30
N GLU A 38 -8.77 4.14 -8.04
CA GLU A 38 -7.68 3.51 -8.79
C GLU A 38 -7.04 4.49 -9.78
N ASP A 39 -7.83 5.24 -10.53
CA ASP A 39 -7.35 6.24 -11.50
C ASP A 39 -6.59 7.38 -10.78
N LYS A 40 -7.12 7.89 -9.67
CA LYS A 40 -6.48 8.95 -8.88
C LYS A 40 -5.16 8.47 -8.27
N VAL A 41 -5.14 7.26 -7.74
CA VAL A 41 -3.95 6.64 -7.13
C VAL A 41 -2.90 6.33 -8.19
N SER A 42 -3.28 5.68 -9.29
CA SER A 42 -2.35 5.33 -10.36
C SER A 42 -1.70 6.58 -10.97
N SER A 43 -2.48 7.61 -11.29
CA SER A 43 -1.97 8.90 -11.78
C SER A 43 -1.01 9.56 -10.78
N THR A 44 -1.35 9.54 -9.49
CA THR A 44 -0.49 10.08 -8.43
C THR A 44 0.84 9.34 -8.35
N LEU A 45 0.81 8.00 -8.36
CA LEU A 45 1.98 7.14 -8.20
C LEU A 45 2.86 7.13 -9.45
N SER A 46 2.27 7.20 -10.66
CA SER A 46 3.02 7.34 -11.91
C SER A 46 3.79 8.67 -12.01
N GLY A 47 3.37 9.69 -11.26
CA GLY A 47 4.09 10.96 -11.15
C GLY A 47 5.12 11.02 -10.02
N LEU A 48 5.51 9.89 -9.43
CA LEU A 48 6.63 9.81 -8.48
C LEU A 48 7.96 9.73 -9.22
N GLU A 49 8.98 10.40 -8.68
CA GLU A 49 10.29 10.53 -9.31
C GLU A 49 11.42 9.97 -8.42
N GLY A 50 12.65 9.95 -8.96
CA GLY A 50 13.84 9.53 -8.23
C GLY A 50 13.75 8.09 -7.72
N GLU A 51 14.10 7.86 -6.45
CA GLU A 51 14.05 6.53 -5.81
C GLU A 51 12.65 5.91 -5.81
N LEU A 52 11.60 6.73 -5.89
CA LEU A 52 10.21 6.27 -5.81
C LEU A 52 9.60 5.96 -7.18
N LYS A 53 10.25 6.34 -8.29
CA LYS A 53 9.76 6.10 -9.66
C LYS A 53 9.51 4.61 -9.90
N GLY A 54 8.41 4.30 -10.59
CA GLY A 54 7.93 2.93 -10.72
C GLY A 54 6.73 2.79 -11.64
N THR A 55 6.08 1.63 -11.52
CA THR A 55 4.98 1.21 -12.40
C THR A 55 3.77 0.79 -11.57
N PHE A 56 2.59 1.20 -12.01
CA PHE A 56 1.31 0.75 -11.47
C PHE A 56 0.76 -0.39 -12.33
N TYR A 57 0.30 -1.46 -11.69
CA TYR A 57 -0.23 -2.66 -12.30
C TYR A 57 -1.66 -2.85 -11.80
N PRO A 58 -2.69 -2.50 -12.61
CA PRO A 58 -4.07 -2.81 -12.27
C PRO A 58 -4.25 -4.33 -12.22
N LEU A 59 -5.06 -4.83 -11.27
CA LEU A 59 -5.40 -6.25 -11.21
C LEU A 59 -6.36 -6.62 -12.34
N THR A 60 -7.23 -5.70 -12.75
CA THR A 60 -8.09 -5.89 -13.93
C THR A 60 -7.23 -5.97 -15.19
N GLY A 61 -7.34 -7.09 -15.91
CA GLY A 61 -6.58 -7.30 -17.14
C GLY A 61 -5.10 -7.65 -16.95
N MET A 62 -4.66 -7.91 -15.70
CA MET A 62 -3.29 -8.36 -15.43
C MET A 62 -3.02 -9.71 -16.12
N SER A 63 -1.91 -9.80 -16.85
CA SER A 63 -1.50 -11.05 -17.49
C SER A 63 -1.04 -12.08 -16.44
N LYS A 64 -1.15 -13.37 -16.76
CA LYS A 64 -0.72 -14.43 -15.84
C LYS A 64 0.78 -14.39 -15.57
N GLU A 65 1.57 -13.96 -16.55
CA GLU A 65 3.01 -13.81 -16.45
C GLU A 65 3.37 -12.69 -15.47
N THR A 66 2.70 -11.54 -15.58
CA THR A 66 2.86 -10.41 -14.64
C THR A 66 2.40 -10.81 -13.24
N GLN A 67 1.28 -11.51 -13.14
CA GLN A 67 0.75 -12.01 -11.88
C GLN A 67 1.74 -12.97 -11.20
N GLN A 68 2.33 -13.91 -11.95
CA GLN A 68 3.32 -14.85 -11.43
C GLN A 68 4.58 -14.12 -10.95
N GLN A 69 5.09 -13.16 -11.73
CA GLN A 69 6.24 -12.35 -11.33
C GLN A 69 5.98 -11.61 -10.00
N LEU A 70 4.81 -11.02 -9.83
CA LEU A 70 4.43 -10.35 -8.57
C LEU A 70 4.25 -11.31 -7.41
N ILE A 71 3.89 -12.58 -7.65
CA ILE A 71 3.84 -13.62 -6.62
C ILE A 71 5.26 -13.98 -6.18
N ASP A 72 6.16 -14.18 -7.14
CA ASP A 72 7.54 -14.59 -6.90
C ASP A 72 8.33 -13.50 -6.15
N ASP A 73 8.03 -12.23 -6.43
CA ASP A 73 8.58 -11.08 -5.70
C ASP A 73 7.90 -10.84 -4.32
N HIS A 74 6.87 -11.63 -3.96
CA HIS A 74 6.04 -11.46 -2.75
C HIS A 74 5.26 -10.14 -2.70
N PHE A 75 4.87 -9.60 -3.86
CA PHE A 75 4.21 -8.31 -4.01
C PHE A 75 2.71 -8.41 -4.23
N LEU A 76 2.24 -9.53 -4.79
CA LEU A 76 0.82 -9.76 -5.05
C LEU A 76 0.06 -10.05 -3.75
N PHE A 77 -0.99 -9.27 -3.49
CA PHE A 77 -2.01 -9.64 -2.50
C PHE A 77 -3.10 -10.49 -3.16
N LYS A 78 -3.67 -11.42 -2.39
CA LYS A 78 -4.76 -12.29 -2.86
C LYS A 78 -6.11 -11.64 -2.58
N GLU A 79 -7.17 -12.18 -3.18
CA GLU A 79 -8.53 -11.86 -2.78
C GLU A 79 -8.65 -12.02 -1.26
N GLY A 80 -9.20 -10.99 -0.59
CA GLY A 80 -9.15 -10.87 0.86
C GLY A 80 -9.73 -12.09 1.58
N ASP A 81 -9.31 -12.29 2.83
CA ASP A 81 -9.70 -13.46 3.61
C ASP A 81 -11.22 -13.51 3.91
N ARG A 82 -11.66 -14.60 4.55
CA ARG A 82 -13.08 -14.80 4.91
C ARG A 82 -13.66 -13.65 5.76
N PHE A 83 -12.83 -12.93 6.52
CA PHE A 83 -13.26 -11.81 7.35
C PHE A 83 -13.43 -10.55 6.50
N LEU A 84 -12.52 -10.27 5.58
CA LEU A 84 -12.65 -9.18 4.60
C LEU A 84 -13.85 -9.39 3.68
N GLN A 85 -14.10 -10.64 3.27
CA GLN A 85 -15.29 -11.01 2.51
C GLN A 85 -16.58 -10.78 3.31
N ALA A 86 -16.63 -11.26 4.55
CA ALA A 86 -17.79 -11.08 5.43
C ALA A 86 -18.04 -9.61 5.79
N ALA A 87 -16.98 -8.80 5.88
CA ALA A 87 -17.06 -7.37 6.10
C ALA A 87 -17.34 -6.57 4.82
N ASN A 88 -17.57 -7.25 3.68
CA ASN A 88 -17.91 -6.65 2.40
C ASN A 88 -16.77 -5.78 1.79
N ALA A 89 -15.52 -5.97 2.22
CA ALA A 89 -14.36 -5.21 1.72
C ALA A 89 -13.83 -5.72 0.36
N CYS A 90 -14.18 -6.95 -0.03
CA CYS A 90 -13.75 -7.57 -1.30
C CYS A 90 -14.72 -7.34 -2.47
N ARG A 91 -15.67 -6.41 -2.36
CA ARG A 91 -16.68 -6.19 -3.41
C ARG A 91 -16.04 -5.82 -4.74
N PHE A 92 -16.70 -6.27 -5.81
CA PHE A 92 -16.34 -5.96 -7.21
C PHE A 92 -14.93 -6.43 -7.60
N TRP A 93 -14.35 -7.41 -6.88
CA TRP A 93 -13.03 -7.92 -7.21
C TRP A 93 -12.93 -8.40 -8.67
N PRO A 94 -11.85 -8.08 -9.42
CA PRO A 94 -10.64 -7.33 -9.03
C PRO A 94 -10.70 -5.81 -9.34
N THR A 95 -11.86 -5.27 -9.73
CA THR A 95 -12.05 -3.88 -10.16
C THR A 95 -11.59 -2.87 -9.11
N GLY A 96 -10.91 -1.80 -9.55
CA GLY A 96 -10.45 -0.71 -8.69
C GLY A 96 -9.18 -1.02 -7.90
N ARG A 97 -8.54 -2.16 -8.15
CA ARG A 97 -7.43 -2.66 -7.33
C ARG A 97 -6.17 -2.74 -8.17
N GLY A 98 -5.07 -2.37 -7.56
CA GLY A 98 -3.78 -2.36 -8.24
C GLY A 98 -2.61 -2.43 -7.28
N ILE A 99 -1.46 -2.72 -7.86
CA ILE A 99 -0.18 -2.77 -7.16
C ILE A 99 0.77 -1.80 -7.83
N TYR A 100 1.46 -1.00 -7.04
CA TYR A 100 2.60 -0.22 -7.48
C TYR A 100 3.87 -0.77 -6.85
N HIS A 101 4.97 -0.75 -7.60
CA HIS A 101 6.29 -0.82 -7.00
C HIS A 101 7.28 0.09 -7.74
N ASN A 102 8.27 0.59 -7.02
CA ASN A 102 9.38 1.33 -7.62
C ASN A 102 10.31 0.42 -8.42
N GLU A 103 11.16 1.00 -9.26
CA GLU A 103 12.13 0.27 -10.11
C GLU A 103 13.04 -0.65 -9.28
N ASN A 104 13.44 -0.19 -8.09
CA ASN A 104 14.31 -0.95 -7.19
C ASN A 104 13.60 -1.99 -6.33
N LYS A 105 12.28 -2.15 -6.45
CA LYS A 105 11.48 -3.12 -5.67
C LYS A 105 11.61 -2.95 -4.15
N THR A 106 11.87 -1.73 -3.68
CA THR A 106 12.06 -1.36 -2.26
C THR A 106 10.92 -0.52 -1.69
N PHE A 107 9.98 -0.09 -2.54
CA PHE A 107 8.76 0.62 -2.16
C PHE A 107 7.57 0.10 -2.97
N LEU A 108 6.47 -0.15 -2.27
CA LEU A 108 5.26 -0.73 -2.82
C LEU A 108 4.01 -0.03 -2.29
N VAL A 109 2.98 -0.02 -3.11
CA VAL A 109 1.64 0.44 -2.70
C VAL A 109 0.61 -0.57 -3.17
N TRP A 110 -0.24 -1.04 -2.26
CA TRP A 110 -1.47 -1.75 -2.63
C TRP A 110 -2.63 -0.78 -2.60
N CYS A 111 -3.38 -0.74 -3.69
CA CYS A 111 -4.57 0.08 -3.86
C CYS A 111 -5.83 -0.80 -3.68
N ASN A 112 -6.73 -0.37 -2.79
CA ASN A 112 -8.04 -0.98 -2.55
C ASN A 112 -8.02 -2.46 -2.15
N GLU A 113 -7.03 -2.86 -1.35
CA GLU A 113 -6.96 -4.20 -0.77
C GLU A 113 -7.87 -4.30 0.47
N GLU A 114 -7.36 -3.97 1.66
CA GLU A 114 -8.13 -3.81 2.91
C GLU A 114 -8.46 -2.33 3.18
N ASP A 115 -7.43 -1.49 3.18
CA ASP A 115 -7.53 -0.02 3.21
C ASP A 115 -7.49 0.54 1.78
N HIS A 116 -7.72 1.84 1.60
CA HIS A 116 -7.60 2.48 0.28
C HIS A 116 -6.18 2.37 -0.23
N LEU A 117 -5.20 2.64 0.64
CA LEU A 117 -3.78 2.52 0.36
C LEU A 117 -3.05 1.78 1.49
N ARG A 118 -2.25 0.79 1.12
CA ARG A 118 -1.23 0.21 2.00
C ARG A 118 0.14 0.50 1.41
N LEU A 119 0.88 1.42 2.03
CA LEU A 119 2.22 1.81 1.61
C LEU A 119 3.25 1.00 2.37
N ILE A 120 4.23 0.45 1.66
CA ILE A 120 5.20 -0.51 2.18
C ILE A 120 6.58 -0.08 1.70
N SER A 121 7.54 0.03 2.61
CA SER A 121 8.96 0.15 2.30
C SER A 121 9.68 -1.06 2.87
N MET A 122 10.57 -1.66 2.08
CA MET A 122 11.34 -2.83 2.51
C MET A 122 12.68 -2.96 1.79
N GLN A 123 13.61 -3.69 2.39
CA GLN A 123 14.87 -4.12 1.78
C GLN A 123 15.51 -5.24 2.62
N MET A 124 16.52 -5.91 2.05
CA MET A 124 17.36 -6.87 2.79
C MET A 124 18.22 -6.18 3.85
N GLY A 125 18.57 -6.91 4.91
CA GLY A 125 19.36 -6.41 6.03
C GLY A 125 18.59 -5.54 7.02
N GLY A 126 19.31 -5.00 8.00
CA GLY A 126 18.76 -4.33 9.18
C GLY A 126 18.60 -2.80 9.11
N ASP A 127 18.71 -2.15 7.95
CA ASP A 127 18.70 -0.68 7.88
C ASP A 127 17.29 -0.05 7.95
N LEU A 128 16.68 -0.15 9.12
CA LEU A 128 15.40 0.47 9.44
C LEU A 128 15.36 1.98 9.15
N LYS A 129 16.48 2.70 9.30
CA LYS A 129 16.51 4.15 9.07
C LYS A 129 16.25 4.47 7.61
N GLN A 130 16.89 3.74 6.70
CA GLN A 130 16.68 3.91 5.26
C GLN A 130 15.25 3.52 4.86
N VAL A 131 14.78 2.36 5.34
CA VAL A 131 13.42 1.86 5.07
C VAL A 131 12.36 2.85 5.53
N TYR A 132 12.48 3.35 6.75
CA TYR A 132 11.53 4.30 7.33
C TYR A 132 11.58 5.65 6.61
N LYS A 133 12.77 6.17 6.31
CA LYS A 133 12.93 7.43 5.57
C LYS A 133 12.25 7.37 4.20
N ARG A 134 12.46 6.28 3.44
CA ARG A 134 11.80 6.07 2.14
C ARG A 134 10.27 6.08 2.26
N LEU A 135 9.72 5.39 3.28
CA LEU A 135 8.29 5.37 3.54
C LEU A 135 7.74 6.78 3.82
N VAL A 136 8.38 7.53 4.72
CA VAL A 136 7.94 8.88 5.10
C VAL A 136 7.99 9.83 3.90
N THR A 137 9.07 9.79 3.11
CA THR A 137 9.17 10.57 1.87
C THR A 137 8.01 10.27 0.93
N ALA A 138 7.72 8.99 0.70
CA ALA A 138 6.64 8.58 -0.19
C ALA A 138 5.26 9.00 0.32
N VAL A 139 4.96 8.79 1.61
CA VAL A 139 3.68 9.17 2.22
C VAL A 139 3.46 10.67 2.09
N ASN A 140 4.47 11.49 2.44
CA ASN A 140 4.36 12.95 2.36
C ASN A 140 4.20 13.45 0.92
N ASP A 141 4.79 12.78 -0.07
CA ASP A 141 4.68 13.20 -1.46
C ASP A 141 3.31 12.83 -2.07
N ILE A 142 2.81 11.63 -1.72
CA ILE A 142 1.48 11.18 -2.12
C ILE A 142 0.39 12.06 -1.48
N GLU A 143 0.53 12.41 -0.19
CA GLU A 143 -0.46 13.19 0.55
C GLU A 143 -0.73 14.58 -0.05
N LYS A 144 0.26 15.19 -0.72
CA LYS A 144 0.10 16.47 -1.43
C LYS A 144 -0.95 16.41 -2.55
N ARG A 145 -1.16 15.24 -3.14
CA ARG A 145 -2.08 15.00 -4.27
C ARG A 145 -3.33 14.22 -3.84
N VAL A 146 -3.18 13.39 -2.81
CA VAL A 146 -4.22 12.53 -2.25
C VAL A 146 -4.31 12.76 -0.74
N PRO A 147 -5.15 13.71 -0.30
CA PRO A 147 -5.35 13.97 1.12
C PRO A 147 -5.88 12.74 1.85
N PHE A 148 -5.39 12.53 3.08
CA PHE A 148 -5.75 11.38 3.90
C PHE A 148 -6.69 11.74 5.05
N SER A 149 -7.61 10.83 5.35
CA SER A 149 -8.55 10.95 6.46
C SER A 149 -7.83 10.84 7.79
N HIS A 150 -7.89 11.92 8.59
CA HIS A 150 -7.31 12.00 9.93
C HIS A 150 -8.34 12.55 10.93
N HIS A 151 -8.27 12.08 12.17
CA HIS A 151 -9.09 12.57 13.27
C HIS A 151 -8.22 12.83 14.50
N ASP A 152 -8.38 13.98 15.17
CA ASP A 152 -7.51 14.42 16.27
C ASP A 152 -7.30 13.38 17.38
N ARG A 153 -8.38 12.68 17.76
CA ARG A 153 -8.32 11.60 18.77
C ARG A 153 -7.79 10.26 18.25
N LEU A 154 -8.06 9.92 16.99
CA LEU A 154 -7.87 8.56 16.47
C LEU A 154 -6.67 8.44 15.54
N GLY A 155 -6.05 9.55 15.16
CA GLY A 155 -5.01 9.59 14.14
C GLY A 155 -5.56 9.33 12.74
N PHE A 156 -4.77 8.68 11.90
CA PHE A 156 -5.21 8.27 10.57
C PHE A 156 -6.28 7.19 10.67
N LEU A 157 -7.34 7.36 9.89
CA LEU A 157 -8.46 6.44 9.86
C LEU A 157 -8.16 5.30 8.89
N THR A 158 -8.52 4.08 9.30
CA THR A 158 -8.34 2.83 8.55
C THR A 158 -9.60 2.00 8.67
N PHE A 159 -9.78 1.03 7.75
CA PHE A 159 -10.93 0.13 7.75
C PHE A 159 -11.01 -0.68 9.06
N CYS A 160 -9.90 -1.28 9.49
CA CYS A 160 -9.86 -2.06 10.73
C CYS A 160 -9.44 -1.17 11.92
N PRO A 161 -10.19 -1.16 13.04
CA PRO A 161 -9.85 -0.35 14.22
C PRO A 161 -8.47 -0.64 14.83
N THR A 162 -7.93 -1.84 14.61
CA THR A 162 -6.60 -2.23 15.10
C THR A 162 -5.47 -1.46 14.44
N ASN A 163 -5.73 -0.84 13.28
CA ASN A 163 -4.75 -0.08 12.50
C ASN A 163 -4.92 1.44 12.64
N LEU A 164 -5.76 1.96 13.55
CA LEU A 164 -5.89 3.40 13.80
C LEU A 164 -4.59 4.02 14.34
N GLY A 165 -4.52 5.34 14.35
CA GLY A 165 -3.40 6.10 14.92
C GLY A 165 -2.31 6.31 13.89
N THR A 166 -1.13 5.74 14.14
CA THR A 166 0.00 5.84 13.20
C THR A 166 -0.23 4.97 11.97
N THR A 167 -0.99 3.88 12.11
CA THR A 167 -1.15 2.77 11.15
C THR A 167 0.17 2.02 10.86
N VAL A 168 1.27 2.41 11.54
CA VAL A 168 2.61 1.93 11.24
C VAL A 168 2.82 0.56 11.85
N ARG A 169 3.30 -0.37 11.02
CA ARG A 169 3.89 -1.64 11.47
C ARG A 169 5.30 -1.75 10.93
N ALA A 170 6.29 -1.75 11.83
CA ALA A 170 7.69 -2.05 11.53
C ALA A 170 8.01 -3.50 11.94
N SER A 171 8.75 -4.21 11.09
CA SER A 171 9.17 -5.61 11.32
C SER A 171 10.54 -5.87 10.71
N VAL A 172 11.24 -6.85 11.29
CA VAL A 172 12.48 -7.46 10.79
C VAL A 172 12.31 -8.97 10.68
#